data_AF-A0A645IS31-F1
#
_entry.id   AF-A0A645IS31-F1
#
_cell.length_a   1.000
_cell.length_b   1.000
_cell.length_c   1.000
_cell.angle_alpha   90.00
_cell.angle_beta   90.00
_cell.angle_gamma   90.00
#
_symmetry.space_group_name_H-M   'P 1'
#
loop_
_entity.id
_entity.type
_entity.pdbx_description
1 polymer ?
#
loop_
_entity_poly.entity_id
_entity_poly.type
_entity_poly.pdbx_seq_one_letter_code
_entity_poly.pdbx_strand_id
1 'polypeptide(L)'
;MPDIFECKKCKKALSDIYFDADGGFLCENCGSEKKVSKAALSALSYIFSADIKNLYSFKAPEEIVVELEEISCILYLIYVDEKVKSEEFLRELLGIRSKT
;
A
#
# COMPACT_ATOMS: atom_id res chain seq x y z
N MET A 1 6.47 -0.14 6.47
CA MET A 1 6.16 0.00 5.03
C MET A 1 6.51 -1.31 4.35
N PRO A 2 5.57 -1.97 3.66
CA PRO A 2 5.83 -3.24 2.99
C PRO A 2 6.80 -3.04 1.82
N ASP A 3 7.64 -4.05 1.56
CA ASP A 3 8.53 -4.08 0.40
C ASP A 3 7.79 -4.71 -0.78
N ILE A 4 7.69 -3.98 -1.90
CA ILE A 4 7.01 -4.45 -3.11
C ILE A 4 7.92 -5.34 -3.98
N PHE A 5 9.21 -5.39 -3.69
CA PHE A 5 10.22 -6.14 -4.45
C PHE A 5 10.53 -7.49 -3.82
N GLU A 6 10.15 -7.71 -2.56
CA GLU A 6 10.49 -8.91 -1.79
C GLU A 6 9.26 -9.56 -1.15
N CYS A 7 9.12 -10.88 -1.31
CA CYS A 7 8.06 -11.65 -0.68
C CYS A 7 8.14 -11.56 0.83
N LYS A 8 7.06 -11.11 1.48
CA LYS A 8 6.94 -11.03 2.95
C LYS A 8 7.29 -12.36 3.65
N LYS A 9 6.92 -13.49 3.05
CA LYS A 9 7.06 -14.84 3.66
C LYS A 9 8.40 -15.51 3.38
N CYS A 10 8.83 -15.57 2.11
CA CYS A 10 10.01 -16.36 1.71
C CYS A 10 11.22 -15.52 1.32
N LYS A 11 11.11 -14.19 1.35
CA LYS A 11 12.22 -13.26 1.12
C LYS A 11 12.84 -13.33 -0.28
N LYS A 12 12.12 -13.91 -1.24
CA LYS A 12 12.51 -13.94 -2.65
C LYS A 12 12.05 -12.68 -3.37
N ALA A 13 12.81 -12.29 -4.38
CA ALA A 13 12.41 -11.23 -5.30
C ALA A 13 11.07 -11.56 -5.96
N LEU A 14 10.22 -10.54 -6.12
CA LEU A 14 8.89 -10.66 -6.69
C LEU A 14 8.88 -10.27 -8.17
N SER A 15 8.48 -11.19 -9.03
CA SER A 15 8.18 -10.93 -10.45
C SER A 15 6.68 -10.77 -10.70
N ASP A 16 5.87 -11.48 -9.93
CA ASP A 16 4.43 -11.33 -9.82
C ASP A 16 4.10 -11.18 -8.33
N ILE A 17 3.17 -10.27 -8.01
CA ILE A 17 2.77 -10.00 -6.63
C ILE A 17 1.34 -10.46 -6.39
N TYR A 18 1.17 -11.11 -5.24
CA TYR A 18 -0.11 -11.48 -4.68
C TYR A 18 -0.32 -10.61 -3.46
N PHE A 19 -1.47 -9.93 -3.41
CA PHE A 19 -1.75 -9.05 -2.30
C PHE A 19 -2.27 -9.87 -1.12
N ASP A 20 -1.59 -9.75 0.01
CA ASP A 20 -1.94 -10.41 1.27
C ASP A 20 -2.83 -9.49 2.10
N ALA A 21 -3.99 -10.00 2.52
CA ALA A 21 -4.91 -9.27 3.38
C ALA A 21 -4.30 -8.93 4.76
N ASP A 22 -3.26 -9.66 5.18
CA ASP A 22 -2.48 -9.36 6.40
C ASP A 22 -1.39 -8.28 6.15
N GLY A 23 -1.44 -7.58 5.02
CA GLY A 23 -0.63 -6.40 4.74
C GLY A 23 0.75 -6.78 4.24
N GLY A 24 0.84 -7.07 2.95
CA GLY A 24 2.13 -7.28 2.28
C GLY A 24 1.97 -7.91 0.91
N PHE A 25 3.12 -8.16 0.28
CA PHE A 25 3.19 -8.77 -1.03
C PHE A 25 3.81 -10.17 -0.93
N LEU A 26 3.17 -11.14 -1.58
CA LEU A 26 3.60 -12.53 -1.62
C LEU A 26 3.95 -12.92 -3.06
N CYS A 27 4.89 -13.87 -3.19
CA CYS A 27 5.16 -14.50 -4.48
C CYS A 27 4.09 -15.53 -4.83
N GLU A 28 4.05 -15.95 -6.09
CA GLU A 28 3.14 -17.00 -6.60
C GLU A 28 3.16 -18.31 -5.80
N ASN A 29 4.28 -18.66 -5.17
CA ASN A 29 4.39 -19.88 -4.37
C ASN A 29 3.89 -19.70 -2.93
N CYS A 30 3.78 -18.46 -2.46
CA CYS A 30 3.41 -18.13 -1.08
C CYS A 30 1.99 -17.56 -0.96
N GLY A 31 1.51 -16.90 -2.01
CA GLY A 31 0.17 -16.33 -2.09
C GLY A 31 -0.80 -17.26 -2.80
N SER A 32 -2.00 -17.40 -2.24
CA SER A 32 -3.15 -18.08 -2.85
C SER A 32 -4.29 -17.11 -3.21
N GLU A 33 -4.09 -15.83 -2.93
CA GLU A 33 -5.08 -14.75 -2.96
C GLU A 33 -5.11 -13.99 -4.31
N LYS A 34 -5.80 -12.84 -4.34
CA LYS A 34 -5.92 -11.94 -5.50
C LYS A 34 -4.53 -11.54 -6.03
N LYS A 35 -4.23 -11.95 -7.27
CA LYS A 35 -3.05 -11.53 -8.01
C LYS A 35 -3.23 -10.07 -8.44
N VAL A 36 -2.22 -9.23 -8.17
CA VAL A 36 -2.21 -7.86 -8.70
C VAL A 36 -1.92 -7.91 -10.19
N SER A 37 -2.66 -7.13 -10.97
CA SER A 37 -2.43 -7.07 -12.41
C SER A 37 -1.02 -6.59 -12.72
N LYS A 38 -0.43 -7.06 -13.84
CA LYS A 38 0.90 -6.61 -14.27
C LYS A 38 0.95 -5.10 -14.51
N ALA A 39 -0.16 -4.51 -14.95
CA ALA A 39 -0.29 -3.08 -15.16
C ALA A 39 -0.26 -2.31 -13.82
N ALA A 40 -1.01 -2.77 -12.81
CA ALA A 40 -0.95 -2.18 -11.47
C ALA A 40 0.40 -2.39 -10.79
N LEU A 41 1.05 -3.56 -10.93
CA LEU A 41 2.40 -3.78 -10.43
C LEU A 41 3.42 -2.82 -11.07
N SER A 42 3.30 -2.58 -12.37
CA SER A 42 4.15 -1.61 -13.08
C SER A 42 3.91 -0.18 -12.60
N ALA A 43 2.65 0.18 -12.37
CA ALA A 43 2.27 1.46 -11.80
C ALA A 43 2.81 1.64 -10.37
N LEU A 44 2.66 0.63 -9.50
CA LEU A 44 3.24 0.62 -8.14
C LEU A 44 4.75 0.79 -8.20
N SER A 45 5.44 0.01 -9.03
CA SER A 45 6.90 0.08 -9.16
C SER A 45 7.37 1.48 -9.58
N TYR A 46 6.64 2.12 -10.51
CA TYR A 46 6.88 3.52 -10.87
C TYR A 46 6.63 4.46 -9.69
N ILE A 47 5.49 4.35 -9.01
CA ILE A 47 5.13 5.21 -7.88
C ILE A 47 6.18 5.15 -6.76
N PHE A 48 6.67 3.95 -6.43
CA PHE A 48 7.67 3.75 -5.38
C PHE A 48 9.07 4.24 -5.73
N SER A 49 9.41 4.32 -7.03
CA SER A 49 10.75 4.71 -7.50
C SER A 49 10.83 6.13 -8.06
N ALA A 50 9.70 6.74 -8.40
CA ALA A 50 9.65 8.06 -9.02
C ALA A 50 9.79 9.19 -8.00
N ASP A 51 10.42 10.28 -8.42
CA ASP A 51 10.37 11.54 -7.68
C ASP A 51 8.94 12.05 -7.53
N ILE A 52 8.63 12.61 -6.37
CA ILE A 52 7.28 13.12 -6.02
C ILE A 52 6.70 14.08 -7.07
N LYS A 53 7.55 14.87 -7.75
CA LYS A 53 7.12 15.80 -8.81
C LYS A 53 6.46 15.08 -9.98
N ASN A 54 6.96 13.90 -10.32
CA ASN A 54 6.48 13.12 -11.46
C ASN A 54 5.13 12.46 -11.16
N LEU A 55 4.85 12.20 -9.88
CA LEU A 55 3.57 11.62 -9.43
C LEU A 55 2.39 12.54 -9.71
N TYR A 56 2.57 13.87 -9.66
CA TYR A 56 1.50 14.83 -9.98
C TYR A 56 1.05 14.77 -11.45
N SER A 57 1.91 14.28 -12.35
CA SER A 57 1.61 14.10 -13.77
C SER A 57 1.27 12.67 -14.15
N PHE A 58 1.38 11.73 -13.20
CA PHE A 58 1.11 10.33 -13.45
C PHE A 58 -0.37 10.12 -13.80
N LYS A 59 -0.63 9.33 -14.84
CA LYS A 59 -1.97 8.93 -15.26
C LYS A 59 -1.98 7.44 -15.51
N ALA A 60 -3.01 6.78 -15.02
CA ALA A 60 -3.28 5.37 -15.28
C ALA A 60 -4.74 5.22 -15.73
N PRO A 61 -5.07 4.15 -16.47
CA PRO A 61 -6.45 3.79 -16.74
C PRO A 61 -7.25 3.62 -15.44
N GLU A 62 -8.55 3.92 -15.47
CA GLU A 62 -9.43 3.90 -14.29
C GLU A 62 -9.41 2.54 -13.58
N GLU A 63 -9.44 1.43 -14.33
CA GLU A 63 -9.33 0.07 -13.80
C GLU A 63 -8.06 -0.16 -12.96
N ILE A 64 -6.95 0.49 -13.33
CA ILE A 64 -5.68 0.40 -12.61
C ILE A 64 -5.74 1.28 -11.36
N VAL A 65 -6.34 2.47 -11.46
CA VAL A 65 -6.51 3.35 -10.29
C VAL A 65 -7.34 2.67 -9.22
N VAL A 66 -8.45 2.01 -9.58
CA VAL A 66 -9.29 1.26 -8.63
C VAL A 66 -8.50 0.15 -7.93
N GLU A 67 -7.70 -0.63 -8.67
CA GLU A 67 -6.87 -1.68 -8.08
C GLU A 67 -5.80 -1.10 -7.13
N LEU A 68 -5.19 0.05 -7.50
CA LEU A 68 -4.24 0.74 -6.63
C LEU A 68 -4.90 1.30 -5.36
N GLU A 69 -6.12 1.82 -5.47
CA GLU A 69 -6.90 2.31 -4.33
C GLU A 69 -7.19 1.18 -3.35
N GLU A 70 -7.65 0.02 -3.82
CA GLU A 70 -7.88 -1.16 -2.97
C GLU A 70 -6.63 -1.58 -2.19
N ILE A 71 -5.49 -1.68 -2.88
CA ILE A 71 -4.20 -2.02 -2.27
C ILE A 71 -3.84 -0.96 -1.22
N SER A 72 -3.94 0.33 -1.58
CA SER A 72 -3.57 1.44 -0.69
C SER A 72 -4.42 1.51 0.57
N CYS A 73 -5.73 1.24 0.46
CA CYS A 73 -6.66 1.22 1.58
C CYS A 73 -6.27 0.13 2.59
N ILE A 74 -5.96 -1.08 2.11
CA ILE A 74 -5.59 -2.18 3.01
C ILE A 74 -4.23 -1.90 3.66
N LEU A 75 -3.27 -1.37 2.91
CA LEU A 75 -1.99 -0.95 3.47
C LEU A 75 -2.14 0.16 4.52
N TYR A 76 -3.01 1.13 4.29
CA TYR A 76 -3.34 2.18 5.25
C TYR A 76 -3.93 1.59 6.53
N LEU A 77 -4.92 0.70 6.40
CA LEU A 77 -5.56 0.04 7.55
C LEU A 77 -4.57 -0.76 8.41
N ILE A 78 -3.54 -1.34 7.80
CA ILE A 78 -2.61 -2.22 8.53
C ILE A 78 -1.42 -1.46 9.09
N TYR A 79 -0.92 -0.46 8.37
CA TYR A 79 0.32 0.23 8.71
C TYR A 79 0.14 1.64 9.26
N VAL A 80 -1.04 2.25 9.09
CA VAL A 80 -1.32 3.64 9.49
C VAL A 80 -2.45 3.73 10.51
N ASP A 81 -3.41 2.80 10.51
CA ASP A 81 -4.56 2.80 11.45
C ASP A 81 -4.17 2.48 12.91
N GLU A 82 -2.90 2.24 13.22
CA GLU A 82 -2.42 2.48 14.58
C GLU A 82 -2.57 3.98 14.88
N LYS A 83 -3.61 4.35 15.63
CA LYS A 83 -3.88 5.69 16.20
C LYS A 83 -2.66 6.58 16.07
N VAL A 84 -2.67 7.44 15.06
CA VAL A 84 -1.49 8.23 14.73
C VAL A 84 -1.19 9.07 15.97
N LYS A 85 -0.06 8.83 16.64
CA LYS A 85 0.29 9.54 17.89
C LYS A 85 0.29 11.05 17.70
N SER A 86 0.54 11.52 16.47
CA SER A 86 0.41 12.93 16.10
C SER A 86 -1.04 13.40 16.09
N GLU A 87 -2.02 12.57 15.70
CA GLU A 87 -3.43 12.90 15.82
C GLU A 87 -3.84 13.05 17.30
N GLU A 88 -3.39 12.16 18.18
CA GLU A 88 -3.62 12.27 19.62
C GLU A 88 -2.97 13.53 20.21
N PHE A 89 -1.70 13.80 19.87
CA PHE A 89 -0.99 15.01 20.26
C PHE A 89 -1.64 16.29 19.69
N LEU A 90 -2.10 16.28 18.44
CA LEU A 90 -2.81 17.41 17.82
C LEU A 90 -4.16 17.62 18.48
N ARG A 91 -4.89 16.56 18.84
CA ARG A 91 -6.14 16.65 19.60
C ARG A 91 -5.93 17.22 21.00
N GLU A 92 -4.84 16.85 21.67
CA GLU A 92 -4.44 17.45 22.95
C GLU A 92 -4.12 18.94 22.80
N LEU A 93 -3.28 19.33 21.83
CA LEU A 93 -2.94 20.72 21.55
C LEU A 93 -4.18 21.57 21.19
N LEU A 94 -5.11 21.00 20.43
CA LEU A 94 -6.32 21.68 19.96
C LEU A 94 -7.52 21.54 20.93
N GLY A 95 -7.36 20.82 22.05
CA GLY A 95 -8.40 20.63 23.06
C GLY A 95 -9.62 19.82 22.60
N ILE A 96 -9.48 18.99 21.56
CA ILE A 96 -10.58 18.21 20.98
C ILE A 96 -10.70 16.89 21.74
N ARG A 97 -11.71 16.75 22.61
CA ARG A 97 -11.97 15.51 23.35
C ARG A 97 -12.68 14.47 22.49
N SER A 98 -12.10 13.28 22.37
CA SER A 98 -12.71 12.12 21.71
C SER A 98 -13.96 11.67 22.48
N LYS A 99 -15.13 11.62 21.82
CA LYS A 99 -16.31 10.92 22.34
C LYS A 99 -16.09 9.42 22.17
N THR A 100 -16.09 8.71 23.29
CA THR A 100 -16.30 7.25 23.39
C THR A 100 -17.60 6.84 22.72
#